data_AF-A0A3S3M8P2-F1
#
_entry.id   AF-A0A3S3M8P2-F1
#
_cell.length_a   1.000
_cell.length_b   1.000
_cell.length_c   1.000
_cell.angle_alpha   90.00
_cell.angle_beta   90.00
_cell.angle_gamma   90.00
#
_symmetry.space_group_name_H-M   'P 1'
#
loop_
_entity.id
_entity.type
_entity.pdbx_description
1 polymer ?
#
loop_
_entity_poly.entity_id
_entity_poly.type
_entity_poly.pdbx_seq_one_letter_code
_entity_poly.pdbx_strand_id
1 'polypeptide(L)'
;MSQFQSHLPQRPFRNNSPSSGTQLPFSKANHLPLQSFLPPFPSLLPFLFLSSSRPSFPKLPSNPSIFTLSATSSRFRHVHHSRRSRIPTASIAVDSPSTSKSDGIENSPKPLLEVKDLTAVIAESKRKILHGINLVIYEGEVHAVMGKNGSGKSTFSKVLAGHPDYEVTGGSVVFKGENLLDMDPEERSHAGLFMSFQAPVEIPGVSNIDFLRMSYNARRTKQGLKELGPIEFYGFLSPKLAAVNMDTSFLDRNVNEGFSGGEKKRNEILQLAVLESDMAF
;
A
#
# COMPACT_ATOMS: atom_id res chain seq x y z
N MET A 1 27.13 -64.61 28.56
CA MET A 1 27.02 -65.70 27.56
C MET A 1 26.98 -65.03 26.19
N SER A 2 28.15 -64.73 25.60
CA SER A 2 28.96 -65.58 24.69
C SER A 2 28.38 -65.57 23.26
N GLN A 3 28.90 -64.71 22.36
CA GLN A 3 29.86 -64.98 21.25
C GLN A 3 29.20 -65.72 20.06
N PHE A 4 29.33 -65.33 18.78
CA PHE A 4 30.50 -65.08 17.89
C PHE A 4 30.05 -64.15 16.74
N GLN A 5 30.73 -63.12 16.20
CA GLN A 5 32.11 -62.86 15.75
C GLN A 5 32.59 -63.61 14.48
N SER A 6 32.79 -62.87 13.38
CA SER A 6 33.93 -62.95 12.42
C SER A 6 33.68 -61.95 11.28
N HIS A 7 34.63 -61.34 10.57
CA HIS A 7 35.96 -60.78 10.85
C HIS A 7 36.30 -59.88 9.64
N LEU A 8 36.82 -58.66 9.88
CA LEU A 8 37.51 -57.82 8.88
C LEU A 8 38.91 -58.41 8.57
N PRO A 9 39.67 -57.92 7.56
CA PRO A 9 40.58 -56.82 7.88
C PRO A 9 40.79 -55.76 6.78
N GLN A 10 41.06 -54.56 7.27
CA GLN A 10 41.67 -53.38 6.64
C GLN A 10 43.09 -53.66 6.11
N ARG A 11 43.61 -52.83 5.18
CA ARG A 11 44.84 -52.01 5.37
C ARG A 11 45.17 -51.07 4.18
N PRO A 12 46.00 -50.01 4.41
CA PRO A 12 46.06 -48.72 3.70
C PRO A 12 47.36 -48.52 2.90
N PHE A 13 47.57 -47.37 2.23
CA PHE A 13 48.87 -46.72 1.89
C PHE A 13 48.58 -45.50 0.96
N ARG A 14 49.27 -44.36 0.87
CA ARG A 14 50.40 -43.71 1.56
C ARG A 14 50.48 -42.26 1.01
N ASN A 15 51.01 -41.32 1.79
CA ASN A 15 51.41 -39.95 1.42
C ASN A 15 52.39 -39.91 0.23
N ASN A 16 52.39 -38.78 -0.50
CA ASN A 16 53.62 -38.14 -1.01
C ASN A 16 53.39 -36.65 -1.38
N SER A 17 54.15 -35.78 -0.72
CA SER A 17 54.70 -34.52 -1.23
C SER A 17 56.23 -34.67 -1.13
N PRO A 18 57.08 -34.13 -2.03
CA PRO A 18 57.48 -32.71 -1.86
C PRO A 18 57.96 -31.93 -3.12
N SER A 19 57.94 -30.61 -2.97
CA SER A 19 58.99 -29.61 -3.30
C SER A 19 59.44 -29.25 -4.73
N SER A 20 59.80 -27.94 -4.82
CA SER A 20 60.59 -27.19 -5.81
C SER A 20 59.80 -26.74 -7.06
N GLY A 21 59.67 -25.46 -7.40
CA GLY A 21 60.40 -24.26 -7.01
C GLY A 21 61.18 -23.75 -8.22
N THR A 22 60.71 -22.67 -8.87
CA THR A 22 61.58 -21.71 -9.59
C THR A 22 60.83 -20.37 -9.70
N GLN A 23 61.47 -19.35 -9.14
CA GLN A 23 61.12 -17.92 -9.17
C GLN A 23 61.56 -17.30 -10.51
N LEU A 24 61.04 -16.11 -10.87
CA LEU A 24 61.79 -14.84 -11.00
C LEU A 24 60.98 -13.74 -11.74
N PRO A 25 61.35 -12.44 -11.63
CA PRO A 25 60.46 -11.35 -11.23
C PRO A 25 60.50 -10.13 -12.18
N PHE A 26 59.64 -9.12 -11.99
CA PHE A 26 59.86 -7.70 -12.35
C PHE A 26 58.71 -6.90 -11.70
N SER A 27 58.81 -5.68 -11.16
CA SER A 27 59.89 -4.75 -10.85
C SER A 27 59.31 -3.68 -9.90
N LYS A 28 60.10 -3.16 -8.97
CA LYS A 28 59.80 -1.98 -8.15
C LYS A 28 60.26 -0.70 -8.87
N ALA A 29 59.47 0.37 -8.78
CA ALA A 29 59.93 1.77 -8.76
C ALA A 29 58.83 2.62 -8.08
N ASN A 30 59.00 3.03 -6.82
CA ASN A 30 59.61 4.28 -6.33
C ASN A 30 58.70 5.54 -6.37
N HIS A 31 58.25 5.93 -5.16
CA HIS A 31 58.10 7.27 -4.55
C HIS A 31 57.70 8.53 -5.38
N LEU A 32 56.49 9.05 -5.06
CA LEU A 32 56.04 10.43 -4.70
C LEU A 32 56.43 11.67 -5.55
N PRO A 33 55.68 12.83 -5.54
CA PRO A 33 54.61 13.23 -4.61
C PRO A 33 53.32 13.81 -5.25
N LEU A 34 52.35 14.05 -4.36
CA LEU A 34 51.09 14.79 -4.53
C LEU A 34 51.30 16.17 -5.19
N GLN A 35 50.55 16.45 -6.26
CA GLN A 35 50.22 17.81 -6.68
C GLN A 35 48.73 17.92 -7.03
N SER A 36 48.13 18.92 -6.40
CA SER A 36 46.78 19.44 -6.49
C SER A 36 46.39 19.90 -7.89
N PHE A 37 45.26 19.43 -8.41
CA PHE A 37 44.52 20.11 -9.46
C PHE A 37 43.02 20.07 -9.14
N LEU A 38 42.55 21.11 -8.44
CA LEU A 38 41.15 21.52 -8.40
C LEU A 38 40.84 22.26 -9.70
N PRO A 39 39.75 21.95 -10.42
CA PRO A 39 39.28 22.83 -11.50
C PRO A 39 38.64 24.11 -10.92
N PRO A 40 38.74 25.25 -11.62
CA PRO A 40 38.21 26.52 -11.12
C PRO A 40 36.68 26.55 -11.20
N PHE A 41 36.06 27.03 -10.11
CA PHE A 41 34.67 27.44 -10.06
C PHE A 41 34.40 28.59 -11.07
N PRO A 42 33.35 28.53 -11.90
CA PRO A 42 32.86 29.72 -12.55
C PRO A 42 31.95 30.52 -11.60
N SER A 43 32.26 31.80 -11.57
CA SER A 43 31.61 32.90 -10.87
C SER A 43 30.10 33.00 -11.09
N LEU A 44 29.39 33.29 -10.00
CA LEU A 44 28.01 33.72 -9.96
C LEU A 44 27.76 34.98 -10.80
N LEU A 45 26.74 34.92 -11.66
CA LEU A 45 25.96 36.08 -12.10
C LEU A 45 24.47 35.84 -11.76
N PRO A 46 23.74 36.89 -11.36
CA PRO A 46 22.43 36.75 -10.75
C PRO A 46 21.38 36.51 -11.83
N PHE A 47 20.75 35.33 -11.82
CA PHE A 47 19.54 35.11 -12.60
C PHE A 47 18.36 35.80 -11.90
N LEU A 48 17.80 36.76 -12.62
CA LEU A 48 16.56 37.47 -12.31
C LEU A 48 15.44 36.47 -11.98
N PHE A 49 14.85 36.63 -10.80
CA PHE A 49 13.64 35.95 -10.35
C PHE A 49 12.49 36.28 -11.31
N LEU A 50 12.10 35.33 -12.16
CA LEU A 50 10.79 35.35 -12.78
C LEU A 50 9.84 34.56 -11.87
N SER A 51 8.97 35.30 -11.18
CA SER A 51 7.92 34.82 -10.32
C SER A 51 6.99 33.84 -11.07
N SER A 52 7.17 32.53 -10.84
CA SER A 52 6.15 31.53 -11.14
C SER A 52 5.53 31.03 -9.82
N SER A 53 4.26 31.40 -9.66
CA SER A 53 3.27 31.01 -8.67
C SER A 53 3.58 29.73 -7.87
N ARG A 54 3.70 29.89 -6.55
CA ARG A 54 3.63 28.78 -5.59
C ARG A 54 2.28 28.07 -5.77
N PRO A 55 2.22 26.73 -5.74
CA PRO A 55 0.94 26.04 -5.64
C PRO A 55 0.29 26.42 -4.31
N SER A 56 -0.86 27.10 -4.40
CA SER A 56 -1.70 27.44 -3.26
C SER A 56 -2.43 26.20 -2.80
N PHE A 57 -2.07 25.67 -1.62
CA PHE A 57 -2.95 24.75 -0.90
C PHE A 57 -4.26 25.48 -0.53
N PRO A 58 -5.43 24.85 -0.71
CA PRO A 58 -6.68 25.44 -0.24
C PRO A 58 -6.64 25.57 1.28
N LYS A 59 -7.00 26.76 1.80
CA LYS A 59 -7.19 26.99 3.23
C LYS A 59 -8.34 26.10 3.71
N LEU A 60 -8.11 25.34 4.80
CA LEU A 60 -9.18 24.59 5.46
C LEU A 60 -10.33 25.54 5.86
N PRO A 61 -11.60 25.21 5.55
CA PRO A 61 -12.74 25.96 6.06
C PRO A 61 -12.87 25.79 7.59
N SER A 62 -13.27 26.86 8.26
CA SER A 62 -13.29 27.01 9.71
C SER A 62 -14.45 26.31 10.44
N ASN A 63 -15.18 25.40 9.78
CA ASN A 63 -16.28 24.67 10.43
C ASN A 63 -16.67 23.39 9.66
N PRO A 64 -16.37 22.19 10.17
CA PRO A 64 -17.02 20.97 9.68
C PRO A 64 -18.44 20.88 10.26
N SER A 65 -19.43 20.70 9.37
CA SER A 65 -20.81 20.43 9.77
C SER A 65 -20.92 18.99 10.25
N ILE A 66 -21.02 18.78 11.57
CA ILE A 66 -21.18 17.47 12.18
C ILE A 66 -22.63 17.01 11.99
N PHE A 67 -22.88 16.04 11.10
CA PHE A 67 -24.16 15.33 11.05
C PHE A 67 -24.08 14.06 11.89
N THR A 68 -25.00 13.95 12.86
CA THR A 68 -25.14 12.77 13.72
C THR A 68 -26.17 11.84 13.09
N LEU A 69 -25.78 10.62 12.72
CA LEU A 69 -26.71 9.56 12.34
C LEU A 69 -27.39 8.99 13.59
N SER A 70 -28.69 9.25 13.72
CA SER A 70 -29.57 8.67 14.74
C SER A 70 -30.09 7.31 14.24
N ALA A 71 -29.84 6.24 15.00
CA ALA A 71 -30.55 4.98 14.83
C ALA A 71 -32.01 5.15 15.30
N THR A 72 -32.96 5.19 14.37
CA THR A 72 -34.40 5.16 14.69
C THR A 72 -34.79 3.75 15.12
N SER A 73 -34.99 3.53 16.42
CA SER A 73 -35.69 2.35 16.92
C SER A 73 -37.19 2.62 16.97
N SER A 74 -37.98 1.88 16.20
CA SER A 74 -39.44 1.81 16.35
C SER A 74 -39.81 1.27 17.75
N ARG A 75 -40.75 1.96 18.40
CA ARG A 75 -41.23 1.72 19.78
C ARG A 75 -41.82 0.32 19.97
N PHE A 76 -41.34 -0.39 20.99
CA PHE A 76 -42.18 -1.23 21.86
C PHE A 76 -41.79 -0.96 23.32
N ARG A 77 -42.79 -0.66 24.15
CA ARG A 77 -42.63 -0.48 25.60
C ARG A 77 -42.49 -1.85 26.26
N HIS A 78 -41.45 -2.04 27.06
CA HIS A 78 -41.56 -2.54 28.43
C HIS A 78 -40.27 -2.24 29.20
N VAL A 79 -40.42 -1.79 30.44
CA VAL A 79 -39.38 -1.35 31.35
C VAL A 79 -38.74 -2.57 32.02
N HIS A 80 -37.41 -2.70 31.92
CA HIS A 80 -36.58 -3.37 32.92
C HIS A 80 -35.19 -2.74 32.95
N HIS A 81 -34.75 -2.38 34.16
CA HIS A 81 -33.44 -1.81 34.45
C HIS A 81 -32.35 -2.87 34.22
N SER A 82 -31.48 -2.65 33.22
CA SER A 82 -30.28 -3.44 32.99
C SER A 82 -29.19 -2.53 32.40
N ARG A 83 -27.98 -2.59 32.97
CA ARG A 83 -26.80 -1.81 32.54
C ARG A 83 -26.51 -2.06 31.05
N ARG A 84 -26.89 -1.13 30.18
CA ARG A 84 -26.48 -1.13 28.77
C ARG A 84 -24.98 -0.86 28.67
N SER A 85 -24.23 -1.88 28.25
CA SER A 85 -22.91 -1.66 27.66
C SER A 85 -23.10 -0.78 26.42
N ARG A 86 -22.49 0.40 26.42
CA ARG A 86 -22.49 1.29 25.25
C ARG A 86 -21.59 0.65 24.18
N ILE A 87 -22.21 0.13 23.11
CA ILE A 87 -21.48 -0.30 21.90
C ILE A 87 -20.79 0.95 21.34
N PRO A 88 -19.47 0.94 21.12
CA PRO A 88 -18.77 2.09 20.55
C PRO A 88 -19.16 2.26 19.08
N THR A 89 -19.86 3.36 18.77
CA THR A 89 -20.21 3.76 17.40
C THR A 89 -19.07 4.55 16.75
N ALA A 90 -18.85 4.31 15.46
CA ALA A 90 -17.99 5.13 14.61
C ALA A 90 -18.83 6.25 13.95
N SER A 91 -18.19 7.39 13.64
CA SER A 91 -18.79 8.52 12.94
C SER A 91 -17.98 8.82 11.67
N ILE A 92 -18.64 9.34 10.64
CA ILE A 92 -18.03 9.64 9.33
C ILE A 92 -18.13 11.15 9.10
N ALA A 93 -17.01 11.78 8.73
CA ALA A 93 -16.98 13.17 8.28
C ALA A 93 -16.71 13.20 6.77
N VAL A 94 -17.43 14.06 6.04
CA VAL A 94 -17.40 14.17 4.58
C VAL A 94 -16.86 15.53 4.19
N ASP A 95 -15.93 15.58 3.24
CA ASP A 95 -15.59 16.80 2.51
C ASP A 95 -16.12 16.68 1.08
N SER A 96 -16.97 17.62 0.66
CA SER A 96 -17.60 17.62 -0.67
C SER A 96 -17.03 18.75 -1.53
N PRO A 97 -16.60 18.49 -2.78
CA PRO A 97 -16.16 19.55 -3.67
C PRO A 97 -17.31 20.49 -4.07
N SER A 98 -17.02 21.79 -4.19
CA SER A 98 -17.97 22.83 -4.56
C SER A 98 -18.49 22.64 -5.99
N THR A 99 -19.77 22.33 -6.16
CA THR A 99 -20.42 22.22 -7.47
C THR A 99 -20.74 23.61 -8.05
N SER A 100 -20.05 23.98 -9.12
CA SER A 100 -20.47 25.08 -10.00
C SER A 100 -21.69 24.63 -10.80
N LYS A 101 -22.82 25.33 -10.65
CA LYS A 101 -24.05 25.10 -11.41
C LYS A 101 -23.84 25.33 -12.91
N SER A 102 -24.10 24.31 -13.72
CA SER A 102 -24.46 24.46 -15.13
C SER A 102 -25.44 23.35 -15.55
N ASP A 103 -26.65 23.77 -15.91
CA ASP A 103 -27.61 23.21 -16.86
C ASP A 103 -27.83 21.69 -16.92
N GLY A 104 -28.94 21.25 -16.32
CA GLY A 104 -29.99 20.55 -17.07
C GLY A 104 -29.70 19.17 -17.68
N ILE A 105 -29.02 18.27 -16.98
CA ILE A 105 -29.17 16.80 -17.12
C ILE A 105 -29.18 16.24 -15.69
N GLU A 106 -30.03 15.24 -15.43
CA GLU A 106 -30.14 14.53 -14.15
C GLU A 106 -28.87 13.70 -13.85
N ASN A 107 -27.73 14.38 -13.73
CA ASN A 107 -26.48 13.83 -13.20
C ASN A 107 -26.61 13.75 -11.68
N SER A 108 -27.48 12.86 -11.20
CA SER A 108 -27.31 12.37 -9.84
C SER A 108 -25.93 11.72 -9.76
N PRO A 109 -25.05 12.14 -8.83
CA PRO A 109 -23.72 11.58 -8.75
C PRO A 109 -23.84 10.07 -8.54
N LYS A 110 -23.23 9.27 -9.43
CA LYS A 110 -23.25 7.82 -9.29
C LYS A 110 -22.37 7.44 -8.10
N PRO A 111 -22.84 6.64 -7.14
CA PRO A 111 -22.01 6.23 -6.02
C PRO A 111 -20.87 5.32 -6.51
N LEU A 112 -19.67 5.59 -6.00
CA LEU A 112 -18.48 4.79 -6.24
C LEU A 112 -18.50 3.52 -5.37
N LEU A 113 -18.84 3.68 -4.09
CA LEU A 113 -19.02 2.59 -3.13
C LEU A 113 -20.36 2.75 -2.41
N GLU A 114 -21.15 1.69 -2.36
CA GLU A 114 -22.33 1.57 -1.51
C GLU A 114 -22.18 0.38 -0.57
N VAL A 115 -22.32 0.61 0.73
CA VAL A 115 -22.33 -0.40 1.78
C VAL A 115 -23.69 -0.33 2.45
N LYS A 116 -24.41 -1.46 2.50
CA LYS A 116 -25.74 -1.57 3.11
C LYS A 116 -25.77 -2.68 4.13
N ASP A 117 -26.09 -2.33 5.37
CA ASP A 117 -26.21 -3.22 6.54
C ASP A 117 -25.10 -4.27 6.68
N LEU A 118 -23.85 -3.88 6.36
CA LEU A 118 -22.72 -4.79 6.37
C LEU A 118 -22.42 -5.31 7.79
N THR A 119 -22.40 -6.63 7.93
CA THR A 119 -22.05 -7.33 9.17
C THR A 119 -20.95 -8.34 8.92
N ALA A 120 -20.03 -8.46 9.86
CA ALA A 120 -18.88 -9.35 9.74
C ALA A 120 -18.40 -9.82 11.10
N VAL A 121 -17.82 -11.02 11.09
CA VAL A 121 -17.21 -11.69 12.24
C VAL A 121 -15.73 -11.94 11.97
N ILE A 122 -14.96 -12.16 13.04
CA ILE A 122 -13.63 -12.78 12.92
C ILE A 122 -13.85 -14.25 12.53
N ALA A 123 -13.20 -14.72 11.46
CA ALA A 123 -13.43 -16.04 10.88
C ALA A 123 -13.17 -17.18 11.90
N GLU A 124 -12.10 -17.07 12.68
CA GLU A 124 -11.69 -18.08 13.66
C GLU A 124 -12.60 -18.10 14.90
N SER A 125 -12.83 -16.96 15.53
CA SER A 125 -13.57 -16.88 16.81
C SER A 125 -15.09 -16.71 16.66
N LYS A 126 -15.56 -16.45 15.44
CA LYS A 126 -16.95 -16.05 15.12
C LYS A 126 -17.46 -14.83 15.90
N ARG A 127 -16.57 -14.07 16.54
CA ARG A 127 -16.92 -12.84 17.24
C ARG A 127 -17.36 -11.78 16.24
N LYS A 128 -18.59 -11.27 16.39
CA LYS A 128 -19.13 -10.16 15.60
C LYS A 128 -18.38 -8.86 15.89
N ILE A 129 -17.93 -8.19 14.82
CA ILE A 129 -17.20 -6.91 14.89
C ILE A 129 -17.94 -5.81 14.13
N LEU A 130 -18.49 -6.11 12.94
CA LEU A 130 -19.31 -5.15 12.21
C LEU A 130 -20.80 -5.41 12.47
N HIS A 131 -21.52 -4.35 12.81
CA HIS A 131 -22.88 -4.40 13.33
C HIS A 131 -23.90 -3.65 12.44
N GLY A 132 -23.85 -3.86 11.12
CA GLY A 132 -24.78 -3.23 10.18
C GLY A 132 -24.30 -1.86 9.74
N ILE A 133 -23.14 -1.84 9.06
CA ILE A 133 -22.53 -0.60 8.56
C ILE A 133 -23.26 -0.15 7.30
N ASN A 134 -23.59 1.14 7.25
CA ASN A 134 -24.16 1.81 6.09
C ASN A 134 -23.25 2.98 5.70
N LEU A 135 -22.81 3.03 4.45
CA LEU A 135 -21.91 4.06 3.93
C LEU A 135 -22.10 4.19 2.41
N VAL A 136 -22.16 5.42 1.92
CA VAL A 136 -22.12 5.72 0.49
C VAL A 136 -21.01 6.72 0.26
N ILE A 137 -20.14 6.45 -0.72
CA ILE A 137 -19.06 7.33 -1.14
C ILE A 137 -19.25 7.61 -2.63
N TYR A 138 -19.26 8.89 -3.00
CA TYR A 138 -19.28 9.32 -4.40
C TYR A 138 -17.86 9.58 -4.91
N GLU A 139 -17.69 9.56 -6.22
CA GLU A 139 -16.40 9.87 -6.85
C GLU A 139 -15.90 11.27 -6.46
N GLY A 140 -14.61 11.38 -6.17
CA GLY A 140 -13.97 12.64 -5.78
C GLY A 140 -14.18 13.06 -4.32
N GLU A 141 -14.95 12.31 -3.53
CA GLU A 141 -15.12 12.59 -2.10
C GLU A 141 -13.98 12.03 -1.25
N VAL A 142 -13.68 12.72 -0.15
CA VAL A 142 -12.77 12.21 0.88
C VAL A 142 -13.55 12.06 2.19
N HIS A 143 -13.55 10.83 2.71
CA HIS A 143 -14.30 10.48 3.92
C HIS A 143 -13.35 10.11 5.05
N ALA A 144 -13.52 10.75 6.21
CA ALA A 144 -12.79 10.39 7.42
C ALA A 144 -13.64 9.48 8.30
N VAL A 145 -13.18 8.24 8.52
CA VAL A 145 -13.83 7.29 9.43
C VAL A 145 -13.19 7.39 10.83
N MET A 146 -13.96 7.87 11.80
CA MET A 146 -13.48 8.11 13.16
C MET A 146 -14.20 7.25 14.19
N GLY A 147 -13.54 6.95 15.31
CA GLY A 147 -14.11 6.13 16.38
C GLY A 147 -13.05 5.58 17.33
N LYS A 148 -13.48 5.06 18.49
CA LYS A 148 -12.57 4.48 19.50
C LYS A 148 -11.82 3.26 18.97
N ASN A 149 -10.70 2.91 19.62
CA ASN A 149 -10.02 1.64 19.32
C ASN A 149 -10.98 0.46 19.53
N GLY A 150 -10.93 -0.50 18.61
CA GLY A 150 -11.86 -1.65 18.60
C GLY A 150 -13.26 -1.38 18.06
N SER A 151 -13.58 -0.16 17.56
CA SER A 151 -14.89 0.15 16.96
C SER A 151 -15.10 -0.46 15.56
N GLY A 152 -14.19 -1.30 15.08
CA GLY A 152 -14.33 -1.97 13.78
C GLY A 152 -13.79 -1.22 12.56
N LYS A 153 -13.14 -0.04 12.70
CA LYS A 153 -12.62 0.75 11.55
C LYS A 153 -11.66 -0.04 10.66
N SER A 154 -10.57 -0.55 11.25
CA SER A 154 -9.59 -1.36 10.51
C SER A 154 -10.19 -2.68 10.03
N THR A 155 -11.17 -3.23 10.76
CA THR A 155 -11.91 -4.41 10.32
C THR A 155 -12.75 -4.11 9.08
N PHE A 156 -13.39 -2.95 9.03
CA PHE A 156 -14.15 -2.52 7.85
C PHE A 156 -13.24 -2.40 6.62
N SER A 157 -12.11 -1.72 6.72
CA SER A 157 -11.10 -1.67 5.64
C SER A 157 -10.66 -3.07 5.19
N LYS A 158 -10.33 -3.95 6.14
CA LYS A 158 -9.91 -5.34 5.82
C LYS A 158 -11.01 -6.17 5.18
N VAL A 159 -12.28 -5.99 5.57
CA VAL A 159 -13.43 -6.65 4.95
C VAL A 159 -13.62 -6.17 3.51
N LEU A 160 -13.50 -4.86 3.26
CA LEU A 160 -13.55 -4.31 1.89
C LEU A 160 -12.42 -4.86 1.02
N ALA A 161 -11.21 -5.00 1.58
CA ALA A 161 -10.07 -5.60 0.88
C ALA A 161 -10.16 -7.13 0.69
N GLY A 162 -11.14 -7.81 1.31
CA GLY A 162 -11.30 -9.26 1.19
C GLY A 162 -10.33 -10.07 2.06
N HIS A 163 -9.90 -9.53 3.20
CA HIS A 163 -8.95 -10.20 4.08
C HIS A 163 -9.53 -11.48 4.71
N PRO A 164 -8.83 -12.63 4.66
CA PRO A 164 -9.37 -13.94 5.04
C PRO A 164 -9.70 -14.09 6.54
N ASP A 165 -9.06 -13.30 7.41
CA ASP A 165 -9.38 -13.26 8.85
C ASP A 165 -10.83 -12.88 9.18
N TYR A 166 -11.60 -12.38 8.21
CA TYR A 166 -12.97 -11.93 8.42
C TYR A 166 -13.95 -12.63 7.48
N GLU A 167 -15.14 -12.90 8.01
CA GLU A 167 -16.25 -13.49 7.29
C GLU A 167 -17.41 -12.51 7.30
N VAL A 168 -17.94 -12.18 6.12
CA VAL A 168 -19.15 -11.37 5.98
C VAL A 168 -20.36 -12.24 6.29
N THR A 169 -21.22 -11.77 7.20
CA THR A 169 -22.37 -12.53 7.72
C THR A 169 -23.71 -11.95 7.28
N GLY A 170 -23.69 -10.86 6.50
CA GLY A 170 -24.88 -10.20 5.99
C GLY A 170 -24.60 -8.78 5.49
N GLY A 171 -25.56 -8.22 4.77
CA GLY A 171 -25.44 -6.94 4.08
C GLY A 171 -24.93 -7.09 2.65
N SER A 172 -24.61 -5.97 2.01
CA SER A 172 -24.07 -5.92 0.65
C SER A 172 -23.05 -4.80 0.49
N VAL A 173 -22.13 -4.98 -0.44
CA VAL A 173 -21.17 -3.96 -0.84
C VAL A 173 -21.13 -3.90 -2.36
N VAL A 174 -21.45 -2.74 -2.93
CA VAL A 174 -21.41 -2.49 -4.38
C VAL A 174 -20.30 -1.49 -4.65
N PHE A 175 -19.39 -1.84 -5.56
CA PHE A 175 -18.31 -0.96 -6.01
C PHE A 175 -18.40 -0.78 -7.53
N LYS A 176 -18.48 0.46 -8.00
CA LYS A 176 -18.68 0.81 -9.43
C LYS A 176 -19.88 0.12 -10.10
N GLY A 177 -20.85 -0.33 -9.31
CA GLY A 177 -22.05 -1.03 -9.76
C GLY A 177 -21.97 -2.57 -9.71
N GLU A 178 -20.83 -3.13 -9.28
CA GLU A 178 -20.63 -4.58 -9.17
C GLU A 178 -20.58 -5.03 -7.71
N ASN A 179 -21.02 -6.26 -7.42
CA ASN A 179 -20.97 -6.81 -6.06
C ASN A 179 -19.52 -7.09 -5.66
N LEU A 180 -18.99 -6.31 -4.72
CA LEU A 180 -17.61 -6.43 -4.25
C LEU A 180 -17.39 -7.72 -3.46
N LEU A 181 -18.41 -8.23 -2.77
CA LEU A 181 -18.27 -9.37 -1.87
C LEU A 181 -18.02 -10.70 -2.60
N ASP A 182 -18.43 -10.78 -3.86
CA ASP A 182 -18.24 -11.97 -4.72
C ASP A 182 -16.85 -11.98 -5.38
N MET A 183 -16.11 -10.87 -5.32
CA MET A 183 -14.78 -10.73 -5.90
C MET A 183 -13.69 -11.24 -4.95
N ASP A 184 -12.74 -11.98 -5.49
CA ASP A 184 -11.48 -12.27 -4.80
C ASP A 184 -10.64 -10.99 -4.61
N PRO A 185 -9.72 -10.93 -3.63
CA PRO A 185 -8.93 -9.72 -3.34
C PRO A 185 -8.18 -9.15 -4.55
N GLU A 186 -7.65 -10.02 -5.40
CA GLU A 186 -6.99 -9.62 -6.65
C GLU A 186 -7.96 -8.93 -7.62
N GLU A 187 -9.17 -9.44 -7.76
CA GLU A 187 -10.19 -8.85 -8.63
C GLU A 187 -10.66 -7.49 -8.13
N ARG A 188 -10.77 -7.33 -6.80
CA ARG A 188 -11.05 -6.02 -6.17
C ARG A 188 -9.96 -5.00 -6.49
N SER A 189 -8.70 -5.42 -6.43
CA SER A 189 -7.56 -4.58 -6.81
C SER A 189 -7.62 -4.16 -8.29
N HIS A 190 -7.88 -5.12 -9.19
CA HIS A 190 -8.03 -4.85 -10.61
C HIS A 190 -9.21 -3.91 -10.93
N ALA A 191 -10.32 -4.06 -10.21
CA ALA A 191 -11.50 -3.20 -10.32
C ALA A 191 -11.22 -1.75 -9.90
N GLY A 192 -10.19 -1.52 -9.07
CA GLY A 192 -9.70 -0.20 -8.68
C GLY A 192 -9.70 0.08 -7.17
N LEU A 193 -9.85 -0.94 -6.31
CA LEU A 193 -9.65 -0.77 -4.86
C LEU A 193 -8.16 -0.82 -4.52
N PHE A 194 -7.74 0.04 -3.60
CA PHE A 194 -6.43 0.01 -2.98
C PHE A 194 -6.57 0.08 -1.46
N MET A 195 -5.81 -0.75 -0.76
CA MET A 195 -5.72 -0.70 0.70
C MET A 195 -4.31 -0.26 1.09
N SER A 196 -4.18 0.81 1.87
CA SER A 196 -2.91 1.12 2.53
C SER A 196 -2.79 0.32 3.83
N PHE A 197 -1.63 -0.27 4.06
CA PHE A 197 -1.39 -1.06 5.26
C PHE A 197 -0.93 -0.16 6.41
N GLN A 198 -1.42 -0.42 7.63
CA GLN A 198 -0.90 0.30 8.81
C GLN A 198 0.61 0.08 9.00
N ALA A 199 1.08 -1.14 8.71
CA ALA A 199 2.49 -1.52 8.69
C ALA A 199 2.82 -2.19 7.34
N PRO A 200 3.48 -1.49 6.40
CA PRO A 200 3.81 -2.05 5.10
C PRO A 200 4.81 -3.20 5.22
N VAL A 201 4.51 -4.30 4.52
CA VAL A 201 5.29 -5.55 4.55
C VAL A 201 6.59 -5.40 3.76
N GLU A 202 7.66 -6.02 4.25
CA GLU A 202 8.95 -6.12 3.55
C GLU A 202 8.99 -7.40 2.71
N ILE A 203 9.47 -7.31 1.47
CA ILE A 203 9.59 -8.45 0.55
C ILE A 203 11.03 -8.54 0.05
N PRO A 204 11.89 -9.32 0.73
CA PRO A 204 13.27 -9.52 0.30
C PRO A 204 13.36 -10.20 -1.06
N GLY A 205 14.34 -9.80 -1.86
CA GLY A 205 14.61 -10.37 -3.19
C GLY A 205 13.68 -9.91 -4.31
N VAL A 206 12.77 -8.98 -4.05
CA VAL A 206 11.88 -8.39 -5.06
C VAL A 206 12.13 -6.89 -5.12
N SER A 207 12.68 -6.40 -6.24
CA SER A 207 12.91 -4.97 -6.45
C SER A 207 11.60 -4.18 -6.53
N ASN A 208 11.62 -2.91 -6.13
CA ASN A 208 10.43 -2.06 -6.27
C ASN A 208 10.01 -1.87 -7.73
N ILE A 209 10.97 -1.72 -8.66
CA ILE A 209 10.65 -1.56 -10.08
C ILE A 209 9.96 -2.78 -10.66
N ASP A 210 10.41 -3.99 -10.34
CA ASP A 210 9.78 -5.21 -10.82
C ASP A 210 8.41 -5.41 -10.16
N PHE A 211 8.30 -5.20 -8.85
CA PHE A 211 7.03 -5.29 -8.13
C PHE A 211 5.97 -4.35 -8.71
N LEU A 212 6.32 -3.08 -8.90
CA LEU A 212 5.42 -2.07 -9.45
C LEU A 212 5.03 -2.38 -10.91
N ARG A 213 6.00 -2.79 -11.74
CA ARG A 213 5.74 -3.14 -13.14
C ARG A 213 4.81 -4.35 -13.25
N MET A 214 5.10 -5.40 -12.49
CA MET A 214 4.29 -6.63 -12.48
C MET A 214 2.86 -6.34 -12.01
N SER A 215 2.71 -5.59 -10.92
CA SER A 215 1.39 -5.24 -10.38
C SER A 215 0.57 -4.39 -11.35
N TYR A 216 1.22 -3.40 -11.99
CA TYR A 216 0.56 -2.56 -13.00
C TYR A 216 0.18 -3.37 -14.25
N ASN A 217 1.07 -4.23 -14.75
CA ASN A 217 0.80 -5.05 -15.92
C ASN A 217 -0.28 -6.11 -15.65
N ALA A 218 -0.37 -6.69 -14.46
CA ALA A 218 -1.46 -7.60 -14.09
C ALA A 218 -2.84 -6.91 -14.24
N ARG A 219 -2.97 -5.67 -13.75
CA ARG A 219 -4.18 -4.86 -13.94
C ARG A 219 -4.46 -4.57 -15.42
N ARG A 220 -3.44 -4.20 -16.19
CA ARG A 220 -3.58 -3.94 -17.63
C ARG A 220 -4.06 -5.17 -18.40
N THR A 221 -3.48 -6.34 -18.11
CA THR A 221 -3.86 -7.61 -18.75
C THR A 221 -5.31 -7.96 -18.43
N LYS A 222 -5.77 -7.79 -17.18
CA LYS A 222 -7.19 -7.97 -16.82
C LYS A 222 -8.11 -6.99 -17.58
N GLN A 223 -7.64 -5.79 -17.90
CA GLN A 223 -8.35 -4.78 -18.70
C GLN A 223 -8.23 -4.99 -20.23
N GLY A 224 -7.53 -6.03 -20.69
CA GLY A 224 -7.28 -6.27 -22.12
C GLY A 224 -6.30 -5.28 -22.75
N LEU A 225 -5.54 -4.54 -21.95
CA LEU A 225 -4.52 -3.61 -22.39
C LEU A 225 -3.16 -4.30 -22.55
N LYS A 226 -2.37 -3.85 -23.52
CA LYS A 226 -1.00 -4.34 -23.71
C LYS A 226 -0.12 -4.01 -22.51
N GLU A 227 0.67 -4.97 -22.04
CA GLU A 227 1.70 -4.78 -21.01
C GLU A 227 2.74 -3.74 -21.42
N LEU A 228 3.27 -3.01 -20.44
CA LEU A 228 4.40 -2.10 -20.65
C LEU A 228 5.72 -2.84 -20.49
N GLY A 229 6.61 -2.63 -21.46
CA GLY A 229 8.00 -3.05 -21.36
C GLY A 229 8.79 -2.23 -20.32
N PRO A 230 10.02 -2.62 -19.96
CA PRO A 230 10.81 -1.92 -18.94
C PRO A 230 11.03 -0.42 -19.20
N ILE A 231 11.33 -0.05 -20.45
CA ILE A 231 11.59 1.35 -20.83
C ILE A 231 10.30 2.18 -20.78
N GLU A 232 9.22 1.65 -21.35
CA GLU A 232 7.90 2.30 -21.34
C GLU A 232 7.39 2.49 -19.90
N PHE A 233 7.54 1.46 -19.06
CA PHE A 233 7.14 1.52 -17.67
C PHE A 233 7.97 2.53 -16.87
N TYR A 234 9.28 2.62 -17.10
CA TYR A 234 10.11 3.64 -16.45
C TYR A 234 9.64 5.05 -16.80
N GLY A 235 9.32 5.31 -18.08
CA GLY A 235 8.74 6.58 -18.52
C GLY A 235 7.41 6.91 -17.83
N PHE A 236 6.55 5.91 -17.62
CA PHE A 236 5.30 6.05 -16.86
C PHE A 236 5.52 6.29 -15.36
N LEU A 237 6.54 5.66 -14.76
CA LEU A 237 6.83 5.68 -13.33
C LEU A 237 7.56 6.95 -12.88
N SER A 238 8.50 7.46 -13.69
CA SER A 238 9.35 8.61 -13.36
C SER A 238 8.59 9.85 -12.86
N PRO A 239 7.51 10.34 -13.51
CA PRO A 239 6.77 11.49 -12.99
C PRO A 239 6.07 11.20 -11.65
N LYS A 240 5.65 9.96 -11.40
CA LYS A 240 4.99 9.54 -10.14
C LYS A 240 5.99 9.50 -8.98
N LEU A 241 7.23 9.05 -9.21
CA LEU A 241 8.32 9.13 -8.23
C LEU A 241 8.61 10.57 -7.78
N ALA A 242 8.68 11.49 -8.74
CA ALA A 242 8.88 12.91 -8.46
C ALA A 242 7.72 13.49 -7.62
N ALA A 243 6.47 13.14 -7.95
CA ALA A 243 5.29 13.60 -7.23
C ALA A 243 5.28 13.19 -5.74
N VAL A 244 5.86 12.03 -5.40
CA VAL A 244 5.95 11.55 -4.02
C VAL A 244 7.28 11.87 -3.33
N ASN A 245 8.18 12.63 -3.98
CA ASN A 245 9.53 12.93 -3.50
C ASN A 245 10.33 11.67 -3.13
N MET A 246 10.39 10.70 -4.04
CA MET A 246 11.14 9.45 -3.86
C MET A 246 12.27 9.36 -4.90
N ASP A 247 13.49 9.11 -4.41
CA ASP A 247 14.68 9.04 -5.26
C ASP A 247 14.68 7.77 -6.13
N THR A 248 15.28 7.85 -7.32
CA THR A 248 15.32 6.73 -8.26
C THR A 248 16.10 5.52 -7.72
N SER A 249 17.05 5.72 -6.81
CA SER A 249 17.80 4.61 -6.18
C SER A 249 16.92 3.63 -5.41
N PHE A 250 15.69 4.00 -5.06
CA PHE A 250 14.76 3.11 -4.37
C PHE A 250 14.18 2.03 -5.28
N LEU A 251 14.22 2.24 -6.60
CA LEU A 251 13.66 1.31 -7.58
C LEU A 251 14.37 -0.05 -7.57
N ASP A 252 15.70 -0.04 -7.41
CA ASP A 252 16.52 -1.24 -7.41
C ASP A 252 16.59 -1.92 -6.03
N ARG A 253 16.08 -1.25 -4.98
CA ARG A 253 16.01 -1.82 -3.63
C ARG A 253 14.85 -2.79 -3.53
N ASN A 254 14.97 -3.76 -2.62
CA ASN A 254 13.89 -4.68 -2.29
C ASN A 254 12.69 -3.91 -1.70
N VAL A 255 11.47 -4.43 -1.90
CA VAL A 255 10.23 -3.78 -1.44
C VAL A 255 10.29 -3.57 0.07
N ASN A 256 10.28 -2.30 0.48
CA ASN A 256 10.28 -1.80 1.87
C ASN A 256 11.48 -2.22 2.75
N GLU A 257 12.45 -2.98 2.23
CA GLU A 257 13.58 -3.48 3.01
C GLU A 257 14.57 -2.37 3.39
N GLY A 258 14.79 -2.19 4.69
CA GLY A 258 15.65 -1.12 5.22
C GLY A 258 15.09 0.28 4.98
N PHE A 259 13.78 0.41 4.73
CA PHE A 259 13.10 1.71 4.59
C PHE A 259 12.70 2.19 5.98
N SER A 260 12.90 3.48 6.25
CA SER A 260 12.27 4.18 7.37
C SER A 260 10.73 4.17 7.23
N GLY A 261 10.01 4.42 8.32
CA GLY A 261 8.54 4.47 8.28
C GLY A 261 7.99 5.49 7.28
N GLY A 262 8.64 6.65 7.13
CA GLY A 262 8.26 7.66 6.14
C GLY A 262 8.51 7.22 4.70
N GLU A 263 9.61 6.50 4.45
CA GLU A 263 9.91 5.91 3.13
C GLU A 263 8.92 4.81 2.77
N LYS A 264 8.55 3.94 3.72
CA LYS A 264 7.52 2.92 3.52
C LYS A 264 6.18 3.57 3.13
N LYS A 265 5.80 4.67 3.78
CA LYS A 265 4.58 5.40 3.41
C LYS A 265 4.67 6.10 2.06
N ARG A 266 5.79 6.73 1.71
CA ARG A 266 5.97 7.26 0.35
C ARG A 266 5.90 6.16 -0.71
N ASN A 267 6.46 4.98 -0.43
CA ASN A 267 6.40 3.83 -1.33
C ASN A 267 4.97 3.32 -1.53
N GLU A 268 4.14 3.30 -0.47
CA GLU A 268 2.73 2.97 -0.63
C GLU A 268 1.94 4.01 -1.43
N ILE A 269 2.21 5.31 -1.23
CA ILE A 269 1.58 6.36 -2.05
C ILE A 269 2.05 6.25 -3.51
N LEU A 270 3.30 5.84 -3.76
CA LEU A 270 3.78 5.52 -5.10
C LEU A 270 3.02 4.35 -5.71
N GLN A 271 2.79 3.27 -4.95
CA GLN A 271 1.97 2.13 -5.41
C GLN A 271 0.56 2.57 -5.76
N LEU A 272 -0.08 3.38 -4.92
CA LEU A 272 -1.41 3.95 -5.20
C LEU A 272 -1.41 4.73 -6.51
N ALA A 273 -0.42 5.61 -6.71
CA ALA A 273 -0.30 6.40 -7.93
C ALA A 273 -0.04 5.54 -9.17
N VAL A 274 0.82 4.52 -9.06
CA VAL A 274 1.17 3.59 -10.15
C VAL A 274 0.01 2.71 -10.55
N LEU A 275 -0.73 2.18 -9.57
CA LEU A 275 -1.87 1.33 -9.84
C LEU A 275 -3.05 2.11 -10.40
N GLU A 276 -3.09 3.44 -10.26
CA GLU A 276 -4.17 4.31 -10.75
C GLU A 276 -5.53 3.87 -10.19
N SER A 277 -5.56 3.58 -8.88
CA SER A 277 -6.74 3.07 -8.18
C SER A 277 -7.82 4.14 -8.06
N ASP A 278 -9.07 3.73 -8.21
CA ASP A 278 -10.25 4.60 -8.16
C ASP A 278 -10.65 4.93 -6.72
N MET A 279 -10.38 4.01 -5.77
CA MET A 279 -10.65 4.20 -4.36
C MET A 279 -9.50 3.66 -3.50
N ALA A 280 -9.09 4.43 -2.49
CA ALA A 280 -8.09 4.03 -1.50
C ALA A 280 -8.61 4.20 -0.07
N PHE A 281 -8.23 3.29 0.84
CA PHE A 281 -8.64 3.31 2.25
C PHE A 281 -7.62 2.67 3.20
#